data_AF-A0A2M8EP20-F1
#
_entry.id   AF-A0A2M8EP20-F1
#
_cell.length_a   1.000
_cell.length_b   1.000
_cell.length_c   1.000
_cell.angle_alpha   90.00
_cell.angle_beta   90.00
_cell.angle_gamma   90.00
#
_symmetry.space_group_name_H-M   'P 1'
#
loop_
_entity.id
_entity.type
_entity.pdbx_description
1 polymer ?
#
loop_
_entity_poly.entity_id
_entity_poly.type
_entity_poly.pdbx_seq_one_letter_code
_entity_poly.pdbx_strand_id
1 'polypeptide(L)'
;MRYLNTILITIVIILSTGLLVGNRFGFKWTGGDGYKKHASGFVGTEEYKRGETVSSSDDSSILEFCDAMIWMDINTEIQLVDGLSNACEINIIQGRVVITGDITVSTREVKTDINGTTSFVHYSWLDEIEVASLNGESIINVPDQKPVTLNKQAVKMTTLPNYSFEYFDFISETSSAADFYSKVFSEID
;
A
#
# COMPACT_ATOMS: atom_id res chain seq x y z
N MET A 1 56.18 0.06 -24.18
CA MET A 1 55.49 -0.79 -23.19
C MET A 1 54.77 0.00 -22.09
N ARG A 2 55.39 0.98 -21.41
CA ARG A 2 54.70 1.78 -20.36
C ARG A 2 53.40 2.46 -20.81
N TYR A 3 53.37 3.11 -21.98
CA TYR A 3 52.17 3.78 -22.50
C TYR A 3 51.00 2.84 -22.79
N LEU A 4 51.28 1.62 -23.27
CA LEU A 4 50.24 0.62 -23.56
C LEU A 4 49.52 0.18 -22.27
N ASN A 5 50.29 -0.02 -21.20
CA ASN A 5 49.75 -0.40 -19.88
C ASN A 5 48.90 0.72 -19.29
N THR A 6 49.34 1.98 -19.40
CA THR A 6 48.58 3.13 -18.90
C THR A 6 47.23 3.27 -19.61
N ILE A 7 47.20 3.14 -20.94
CA ILE A 7 45.96 3.22 -21.72
C ILE A 7 44.99 2.10 -21.32
N LEU A 8 45.51 0.87 -21.14
CA LEU A 8 44.68 -0.28 -20.78
C LEU A 8 44.06 -0.14 -19.38
N ILE A 9 44.84 0.35 -18.41
CA ILE A 9 44.34 0.62 -17.04
C ILE A 9 43.23 1.67 -17.07
N THR A 10 43.41 2.76 -17.81
CA THR A 10 42.40 3.83 -17.90
C THR A 10 41.08 3.33 -18.49
N ILE A 11 41.13 2.51 -19.54
CA ILE A 11 39.92 1.93 -20.16
C ILE A 11 39.19 1.01 -19.16
N VAL A 12 39.92 0.17 -18.43
CA VAL A 12 39.33 -0.72 -17.43
C VAL A 12 38.63 0.06 -16.33
N ILE A 13 39.23 1.15 -15.84
CA ILE A 13 38.61 2.02 -14.83
C ILE A 13 37.31 2.61 -15.37
N ILE A 14 37.31 3.20 -16.57
CA ILE A 14 36.12 3.82 -17.17
C ILE A 14 34.99 2.80 -17.34
N LEU A 15 35.29 1.60 -17.85
CA LEU A 15 34.30 0.55 -18.02
C LEU A 15 33.75 0.07 -16.69
N SER A 16 34.60 -0.12 -15.69
CA SER A 16 34.20 -0.58 -14.36
C SER A 16 33.33 0.46 -13.65
N THR A 17 33.68 1.74 -13.73
CA THR A 17 32.87 2.84 -13.17
C THR A 17 31.55 2.97 -13.92
N GLY A 18 31.55 2.86 -15.25
CA GLY A 18 30.33 2.90 -16.05
C GLY A 18 29.36 1.75 -15.72
N LEU A 19 29.89 0.54 -15.52
CA LEU A 19 29.12 -0.62 -15.08
C LEU A 19 28.56 -0.43 -13.66
N LEU A 20 29.35 0.11 -12.73
CA LEU A 20 28.93 0.41 -11.35
C LEU A 20 27.81 1.44 -11.29
N VAL A 21 27.97 2.55 -12.01
CA VAL A 21 26.94 3.60 -12.12
C VAL A 21 25.70 3.03 -12.78
N GLY A 22 25.86 2.30 -13.88
CA GLY A 22 24.71 1.75 -14.59
C GLY A 22 23.93 0.73 -13.75
N ASN A 23 24.62 -0.12 -12.98
CA ASN A 23 24.01 -1.09 -12.10
C ASN A 23 23.24 -0.41 -10.96
N ARG A 24 23.83 0.64 -10.37
CA ARG A 24 23.19 1.47 -9.33
C ARG A 24 21.88 2.11 -9.81
N PHE A 25 21.80 2.50 -11.07
CA PHE A 25 20.59 3.07 -11.68
C PHE A 25 19.69 2.04 -12.36
N GLY A 26 19.98 0.74 -12.19
CA GLY A 26 19.12 -0.34 -12.68
C GLY A 26 19.13 -0.50 -14.20
N PHE A 27 20.15 -0.06 -14.94
CA PHE A 27 20.15 -0.26 -16.40
C PHE A 27 20.39 -1.74 -16.76
N LYS A 28 19.50 -2.30 -17.61
CA LYS A 28 19.57 -3.71 -18.04
C LYS A 28 20.91 -4.11 -18.67
N TRP A 29 21.53 -3.20 -19.43
CA TRP A 29 22.82 -3.47 -20.09
C TRP A 29 24.01 -3.61 -19.11
N THR A 30 23.83 -3.21 -17.84
CA THR A 30 24.82 -3.37 -16.76
C THR A 30 24.48 -4.50 -15.77
N GLY A 31 23.52 -5.36 -16.12
CA GLY A 31 23.02 -6.41 -15.24
C GLY A 31 22.12 -5.91 -14.10
N GLY A 32 21.63 -4.66 -14.18
CA GLY A 32 20.58 -4.17 -13.29
C GLY A 32 19.19 -4.63 -13.76
N ASP A 33 18.20 -4.62 -12.86
CA ASP A 33 16.85 -5.17 -13.11
C ASP A 33 16.03 -4.45 -14.19
N GLY A 34 16.51 -3.34 -14.74
CA GLY A 34 15.74 -2.39 -15.54
C GLY A 34 15.24 -1.22 -14.70
N TYR A 35 14.99 -0.08 -15.35
CA TYR A 35 14.28 1.04 -14.72
C TYR A 35 12.89 0.53 -14.31
N LYS A 36 12.73 0.21 -13.03
CA LYS A 36 11.42 -0.08 -12.46
C LYS A 36 10.77 1.28 -12.27
N LYS A 37 9.73 1.57 -13.07
CA LYS A 37 8.88 2.74 -12.85
C LYS A 37 8.40 2.62 -11.40
N HIS A 38 8.80 3.54 -10.53
CA HIS A 38 8.20 3.64 -9.20
C HIS A 38 6.70 3.81 -9.43
N ALA A 39 5.84 2.95 -8.85
CA ALA A 39 4.43 3.33 -8.80
C ALA A 39 4.31 4.51 -7.84
N SER A 40 3.72 5.57 -8.35
CA SER A 40 3.38 6.77 -7.60
C SER A 40 1.88 6.71 -7.29
N GLY A 41 1.50 7.23 -6.14
CA GLY A 41 0.11 7.51 -5.81
C GLY A 41 -0.30 8.88 -6.35
N PHE A 42 -1.58 9.08 -6.62
CA PHE A 42 -2.11 10.35 -7.07
C PHE A 42 -3.33 10.77 -6.25
N VAL A 43 -3.35 12.02 -5.79
CA VAL A 43 -4.56 12.67 -5.25
C VAL A 43 -4.88 13.84 -6.17
N GLY A 44 -5.90 13.67 -7.01
CA GLY A 44 -6.18 14.61 -8.09
C GLY A 44 -4.98 14.73 -9.05
N THR A 45 -4.27 15.85 -9.02
CA THR A 45 -3.07 16.08 -9.86
C THR A 45 -1.75 15.98 -9.09
N GLU A 46 -1.80 15.81 -7.77
CA GLU A 46 -0.61 15.72 -6.93
C GLU A 46 -0.06 14.29 -6.93
N GLU A 47 1.24 14.15 -7.15
CA GLU A 47 1.95 12.87 -7.20
C GLU A 47 2.66 12.60 -5.86
N TYR A 48 2.42 11.41 -5.31
CA TYR A 48 3.06 10.89 -4.09
C TYR A 48 3.94 9.70 -4.43
N LYS A 49 5.10 9.62 -3.81
CA LYS A 49 6.10 8.58 -4.02
C LYS A 49 6.18 7.64 -2.83
N ARG A 50 6.81 6.50 -3.07
CA ARG A 50 7.16 5.54 -2.02
C ARG A 50 7.82 6.24 -0.82
N GLY A 51 7.32 5.94 0.38
CA GLY A 51 7.75 6.47 1.66
C GLY A 51 7.01 7.74 2.09
N GLU A 52 6.30 8.40 1.16
CA GLU A 52 5.52 9.60 1.47
C GLU A 52 4.18 9.23 2.12
N THR A 53 3.72 10.14 2.97
CA THR A 53 2.43 10.05 3.66
C THR A 53 1.43 10.94 2.96
N VAL A 54 0.27 10.37 2.66
CA VAL A 54 -0.92 11.05 2.15
C VAL A 54 -1.87 11.25 3.33
N SER A 55 -2.47 12.44 3.42
CA SER A 55 -3.35 12.81 4.52
C SER A 55 -4.62 13.48 4.02
N SER A 56 -5.77 13.13 4.60
CA SER A 56 -7.03 13.86 4.49
C SER A 56 -7.30 14.60 5.80
N SER A 57 -7.25 15.93 5.80
CA SER A 57 -7.52 16.73 7.01
C SER A 57 -9.00 17.07 7.16
N ASP A 58 -9.50 17.93 6.26
CA ASP A 58 -10.79 18.62 6.45
C ASP A 58 -11.93 18.04 5.59
N ASP A 59 -11.58 17.21 4.60
CA ASP A 59 -12.53 16.50 3.74
C ASP A 59 -11.95 15.13 3.36
N SER A 60 -12.83 14.24 2.94
CA SER A 60 -12.51 13.01 2.25
C SER A 60 -11.63 13.24 1.02
N SER A 61 -10.75 12.30 0.72
CA SER A 61 -9.90 12.34 -0.47
C SER A 61 -9.85 10.98 -1.16
N ILE A 62 -9.41 10.97 -2.42
CA ILE A 62 -9.26 9.75 -3.21
C ILE A 62 -7.79 9.66 -3.61
N LEU A 63 -7.16 8.56 -3.22
CA LEU A 63 -5.80 8.21 -3.60
C LEU A 63 -5.87 7.08 -4.65
N GLU A 64 -5.37 7.36 -5.84
CA GLU A 64 -5.17 6.37 -6.89
C GLU A 64 -3.76 5.77 -6.73
N PHE A 65 -3.65 4.47 -6.51
CA PHE A 65 -2.35 3.81 -6.36
C PHE A 65 -2.41 2.37 -6.87
N CYS A 66 -1.52 2.03 -7.82
CA CYS A 66 -1.46 0.68 -8.41
C CYS A 66 -2.80 0.16 -8.95
N ASP A 67 -3.52 1.00 -9.71
CA ASP A 67 -4.85 0.68 -10.25
C ASP A 67 -5.94 0.43 -9.17
N ALA A 68 -5.62 0.62 -7.88
CA ALA A 68 -6.57 0.65 -6.79
C ALA A 68 -7.01 2.08 -6.47
N MET A 69 -8.28 2.22 -6.12
CA MET A 69 -8.90 3.46 -5.66
C MET A 69 -9.05 3.39 -4.14
N ILE A 70 -8.40 4.30 -3.43
CA ILE A 70 -8.40 4.35 -1.97
C ILE A 70 -9.14 5.61 -1.54
N TRP A 71 -10.39 5.45 -1.13
CA TRP A 71 -11.19 6.50 -0.53
C TRP A 71 -10.79 6.68 0.91
N MET A 72 -10.37 7.88 1.27
CA MET A 72 -9.89 8.23 2.60
C MET A 72 -10.94 9.12 3.28
N ASP A 73 -11.41 8.71 4.46
CA ASP A 73 -12.29 9.53 5.31
C ASP A 73 -11.51 10.71 5.90
N ILE A 74 -12.19 11.66 6.55
CA ILE A 74 -11.52 12.75 7.28
C ILE A 74 -10.54 12.22 8.34
N ASN A 75 -9.46 12.95 8.57
CA ASN A 75 -8.37 12.57 9.50
C ASN A 75 -7.76 11.19 9.23
N THR A 76 -7.55 10.85 7.96
CA THR A 76 -6.92 9.59 7.56
C THR A 76 -5.50 9.84 7.06
N GLU A 77 -4.57 8.98 7.47
CA GLU A 77 -3.17 9.03 7.06
C GLU A 77 -2.70 7.67 6.56
N ILE A 78 -2.11 7.67 5.37
CA ILE A 78 -1.63 6.46 4.69
C ILE A 78 -0.21 6.72 4.19
N GLN A 79 0.68 5.75 4.36
CA GLN A 79 2.01 5.78 3.77
C GLN A 79 2.09 4.81 2.58
N LEU A 80 2.70 5.26 1.49
CA LEU A 80 3.01 4.39 0.35
C LEU A 80 4.24 3.54 0.67
N VAL A 81 4.08 2.22 0.84
CA VAL A 81 5.17 1.33 1.30
C VAL A 81 5.95 0.74 0.12
N ASP A 82 5.25 0.15 -0.84
CA ASP A 82 5.83 -0.39 -2.06
C ASP A 82 4.89 -0.25 -3.25
N GLY A 83 5.49 0.00 -4.41
CA GLY A 83 4.82 0.23 -5.68
C GLY A 83 5.57 -0.41 -6.85
N LEU A 84 6.41 -1.41 -6.57
CA LEU A 84 7.24 -2.05 -7.59
C LEU A 84 6.52 -3.21 -8.25
N SER A 85 5.84 -2.95 -9.37
CA SER A 85 5.32 -3.85 -10.43
C SER A 85 4.52 -5.12 -10.07
N ASN A 86 4.64 -5.68 -8.87
CA ASN A 86 3.97 -6.89 -8.38
C ASN A 86 3.65 -6.83 -6.87
N ALA A 87 4.03 -5.75 -6.17
CA ALA A 87 3.75 -5.55 -4.75
C ALA A 87 3.30 -4.10 -4.57
N CYS A 88 2.00 -3.93 -4.37
CA CYS A 88 1.38 -2.65 -4.10
C CYS A 88 0.93 -2.70 -2.65
N GLU A 89 1.68 -1.98 -1.82
CA GLU A 89 1.49 -2.01 -0.38
C GLU A 89 1.35 -0.58 0.14
N ILE A 90 0.30 -0.37 0.91
CA ILE A 90 0.12 0.83 1.73
C ILE A 90 0.16 0.46 3.20
N ASN A 91 0.59 1.38 4.04
CA ASN A 91 0.48 1.28 5.49
C ASN A 91 -0.54 2.31 5.97
N ILE A 92 -1.63 1.85 6.59
CA ILE A 92 -2.60 2.76 7.20
C ILE A 92 -2.07 3.12 8.58
N ILE A 93 -1.73 4.40 8.76
CA ILE A 93 -1.23 4.93 10.03
C ILE A 93 -2.42 5.18 10.96
N GLN A 94 -3.47 5.82 10.42
CA GLN A 94 -4.72 6.06 11.13
C GLN A 94 -5.86 6.43 10.18
N GLY A 95 -7.09 6.30 10.68
CA GLY A 95 -8.31 6.71 10.01
C GLY A 95 -9.09 5.54 9.42
N ARG A 96 -9.87 5.86 8.39
CA ARG A 96 -10.81 4.95 7.75
C ARG A 96 -10.66 5.07 6.25
N VAL A 97 -10.69 3.92 5.58
CA VAL A 97 -10.66 3.87 4.13
C VAL A 97 -11.70 2.90 3.58
N VAL A 98 -12.09 3.15 2.33
CA VAL A 98 -12.67 2.14 1.44
C VAL A 98 -11.73 1.97 0.27
N ILE A 99 -11.34 0.73 0.02
CA ILE A 99 -10.38 0.37 -1.02
C ILE A 99 -11.13 -0.44 -2.06
N THR A 100 -10.97 -0.10 -3.34
CA THR A 100 -11.44 -0.88 -4.48
C THR A 100 -10.25 -1.23 -5.38
N GLY A 101 -9.98 -2.51 -5.55
CA GLY A 101 -8.89 -3.02 -6.41
C GLY A 101 -8.10 -4.14 -5.75
N ASP A 102 -6.87 -4.36 -6.25
CA ASP A 102 -5.94 -5.37 -5.76
C ASP A 102 -4.75 -4.71 -5.05
N ILE A 103 -4.72 -4.77 -3.72
CA ILE A 103 -3.66 -4.11 -2.93
C ILE A 103 -3.44 -4.81 -1.59
N THR A 104 -2.21 -4.75 -1.08
CA THR A 104 -1.90 -5.16 0.30
C THR A 104 -1.96 -3.94 1.23
N VAL A 105 -2.70 -4.07 2.32
CA VAL A 105 -2.72 -3.10 3.42
C VAL A 105 -1.91 -3.67 4.57
N SER A 106 -0.94 -2.90 5.06
CA SER A 106 -0.21 -3.20 6.28
C SER A 106 -0.66 -2.31 7.41
N THR A 107 -0.71 -2.88 8.61
CA THR A 107 -0.90 -2.15 9.86
C THR A 107 -0.15 -2.91 10.94
N ARG A 108 0.92 -2.29 11.45
CA ARG A 108 1.82 -2.91 12.44
C ARG A 108 2.36 -4.25 11.90
N GLU A 109 2.04 -5.37 12.55
CA GLU A 109 2.50 -6.71 12.15
C GLU A 109 1.49 -7.48 11.29
N VAL A 110 0.30 -6.90 11.05
CA VAL A 110 -0.77 -7.53 10.27
C VAL A 110 -0.73 -7.02 8.84
N LYS A 111 -0.89 -7.94 7.88
CA LYS A 111 -1.05 -7.62 6.45
C LYS A 111 -2.40 -8.14 5.97
N THR A 112 -3.10 -7.35 5.20
CA THR A 112 -4.38 -7.73 4.59
C THR A 112 -4.26 -7.60 3.08
N ASP A 113 -4.34 -8.73 2.38
CA ASP A 113 -4.41 -8.73 0.93
C ASP A 113 -5.86 -8.52 0.51
N ILE A 114 -6.12 -7.47 -0.25
CA ILE A 114 -7.45 -7.08 -0.70
C ILE A 114 -7.56 -7.40 -2.19
N ASN A 115 -8.63 -8.09 -2.56
CA ASN A 115 -9.08 -8.28 -3.94
C ASN A 115 -10.57 -7.93 -4.03
N GLY A 116 -10.85 -6.70 -4.46
CA GLY A 116 -12.22 -6.17 -4.56
C GLY A 116 -12.44 -4.93 -3.70
N THR A 117 -13.64 -4.80 -3.13
CA THR A 117 -14.03 -3.64 -2.32
C THR A 117 -14.01 -3.99 -0.84
N THR A 118 -13.16 -3.31 -0.07
CA THR A 118 -12.97 -3.54 1.37
C THR A 118 -12.99 -2.23 2.14
N SER A 119 -13.75 -2.17 3.23
CA SER A 119 -13.61 -1.12 4.23
C SER A 119 -12.54 -1.54 5.25
N PHE A 120 -11.65 -0.61 5.59
CA PHE A 120 -10.58 -0.83 6.55
C PHE A 120 -10.50 0.35 7.51
N VAL A 121 -10.47 0.07 8.81
CA VAL A 121 -10.39 1.07 9.87
C VAL A 121 -9.23 0.73 10.79
N HIS A 122 -8.38 1.72 11.05
CA HIS A 122 -7.34 1.63 12.06
C HIS A 122 -7.19 2.97 12.76
N TYR A 123 -7.12 2.97 14.08
CA TYR A 123 -6.77 4.17 14.85
C TYR A 123 -5.45 3.91 15.56
N SER A 124 -4.49 4.82 15.40
CA SER A 124 -3.12 4.66 15.89
C SER A 124 -3.04 4.44 17.42
N TRP A 125 -4.00 4.97 18.16
CA TRP A 125 -4.13 4.84 19.61
C TRP A 125 -4.87 3.57 20.08
N LEU A 126 -5.44 2.79 19.16
CA LEU A 126 -6.05 1.49 19.45
C LEU A 126 -5.13 0.38 18.96
N ASP A 127 -5.14 -0.72 19.69
CA ASP A 127 -4.43 -1.94 19.29
C ASP A 127 -5.29 -2.82 18.38
N GLU A 128 -6.22 -2.22 17.65
CA GLU A 128 -7.26 -2.92 16.88
C GLU A 128 -7.35 -2.40 15.45
N ILE A 129 -7.82 -3.27 14.56
CA ILE A 129 -8.29 -2.94 13.22
C ILE A 129 -9.68 -3.52 13.01
N GLU A 130 -10.45 -2.86 12.15
CA GLU A 130 -11.69 -3.40 11.60
C GLU A 130 -11.53 -3.56 10.09
N VAL A 131 -11.86 -4.75 9.58
CA VAL A 131 -11.77 -5.07 8.14
C VAL A 131 -13.11 -5.65 7.72
N ALA A 132 -13.75 -5.03 6.73
CA ALA A 132 -15.01 -5.50 6.16
C ALA A 132 -14.86 -5.71 4.65
N SER A 133 -14.86 -6.96 4.22
CA SER A 133 -14.96 -7.31 2.80
C SER A 133 -16.39 -7.07 2.34
N LEU A 134 -16.60 -6.14 1.41
CA LEU A 134 -17.93 -5.76 0.90
C LEU A 134 -18.22 -6.47 -0.42
N ASN A 135 -17.21 -6.54 -1.29
CA ASN A 135 -17.24 -7.29 -2.53
C ASN A 135 -15.85 -7.89 -2.78
N GLY A 136 -15.80 -9.11 -3.32
CA GLY A 136 -14.55 -9.85 -3.50
C GLY A 136 -14.07 -10.54 -2.22
N GLU A 137 -12.76 -10.67 -2.07
CA GLU A 137 -12.10 -11.41 -1.00
C GLU A 137 -11.04 -10.53 -0.32
N SER A 138 -10.95 -10.61 1.00
CA SER A 138 -9.86 -10.01 1.78
C SER A 138 -9.21 -11.10 2.62
N ILE A 139 -7.89 -11.25 2.55
CA ILE A 139 -7.13 -12.25 3.31
C ILE A 139 -6.27 -11.54 4.34
N ILE A 140 -6.58 -11.74 5.62
CA ILE A 140 -5.80 -11.21 6.72
C ILE A 140 -4.72 -12.21 7.10
N ASN A 141 -3.47 -11.81 6.91
CA ASN A 141 -2.27 -12.54 7.29
C ASN A 141 -1.77 -12.01 8.64
N VAL A 142 -1.75 -12.92 9.62
CA VAL A 142 -1.33 -12.63 10.99
C VAL A 142 -0.10 -13.50 11.32
N PRO A 143 0.95 -12.95 11.95
CA PRO A 143 2.13 -13.71 12.32
C PRO A 143 1.77 -14.94 13.16
N ASP A 144 2.39 -16.08 12.84
CA ASP A 144 2.24 -17.35 13.56
C ASP A 144 0.80 -17.90 13.66
N GLN A 145 -0.13 -17.38 12.86
CA GLN A 145 -1.52 -17.83 12.79
C GLN A 145 -1.89 -18.26 11.38
N LYS A 146 -3.01 -18.97 11.25
CA LYS A 146 -3.59 -19.23 9.92
C LYS A 146 -4.20 -17.95 9.37
N PRO A 147 -4.05 -17.68 8.06
CA PRO A 147 -4.74 -16.56 7.44
C PRO A 147 -6.26 -16.65 7.63
N VAL A 148 -6.89 -15.49 7.80
CA VAL A 148 -8.35 -15.35 7.90
C VAL A 148 -8.87 -14.79 6.59
N THR A 149 -9.66 -15.58 5.88
CA THR A 149 -10.32 -15.15 4.65
C THR A 149 -11.69 -14.55 4.97
N LEU A 150 -11.93 -13.35 4.48
CA LEU A 150 -13.22 -12.65 4.55
C LEU A 150 -13.83 -12.60 3.15
N ASN A 151 -15.09 -12.99 3.05
CA ASN A 151 -15.88 -12.85 1.83
C ASN A 151 -17.28 -12.38 2.24
N LYS A 152 -17.58 -11.10 1.98
CA LYS A 152 -18.81 -10.44 2.46
C LYS A 152 -19.00 -10.56 3.97
N GLN A 153 -17.91 -10.36 4.71
CA GLN A 153 -17.85 -10.47 6.16
C GLN A 153 -16.98 -9.34 6.72
N ALA A 154 -17.28 -8.96 7.96
CA ALA A 154 -16.47 -8.03 8.72
C ALA A 154 -15.92 -8.64 9.99
N VAL A 155 -14.71 -8.23 10.34
CA VAL A 155 -14.01 -8.67 11.54
C VAL A 155 -13.34 -7.48 12.22
N LYS A 156 -13.45 -7.45 13.53
CA LYS A 156 -12.62 -6.64 14.42
C LYS A 156 -11.53 -7.54 14.98
N MET A 157 -10.29 -7.08 14.96
CA MET A 157 -9.20 -7.84 15.54
C MET A 157 -8.15 -6.99 16.22
N THR A 158 -7.47 -7.58 17.20
CA THR A 158 -6.29 -6.98 17.81
C THR A 158 -5.08 -7.12 16.88
N THR A 159 -4.14 -6.18 16.96
CA THR A 159 -2.94 -6.10 16.11
C THR A 159 -1.65 -6.48 16.83
N LEU A 160 -1.74 -6.80 18.12
CA LEU A 160 -0.64 -7.23 18.98
C LEU A 160 -0.81 -8.71 19.38
N PRO A 161 0.26 -9.39 19.84
CA PRO A 161 0.19 -10.78 20.28
C PRO A 161 -0.94 -11.05 21.29
N ASN A 162 -1.53 -12.25 21.20
CA ASN A 162 -2.88 -12.59 21.69
C ASN A 162 -3.99 -12.05 20.77
N TYR A 163 -3.82 -12.29 19.47
CA TYR A 163 -4.79 -11.94 18.45
C TYR A 163 -6.17 -12.52 18.78
N SER A 164 -7.17 -11.64 18.83
CA SER A 164 -8.59 -12.00 18.98
C SER A 164 -9.35 -11.53 17.75
N PHE A 165 -10.35 -12.30 17.34
CA PHE A 165 -11.20 -11.97 16.20
C PHE A 165 -12.66 -11.95 16.66
N GLU A 166 -13.35 -10.86 16.36
CA GLU A 166 -14.78 -10.68 16.59
C GLU A 166 -15.45 -10.37 15.26
N TYR A 167 -16.31 -11.27 14.81
CA TYR A 167 -17.09 -11.07 13.58
C TYR A 167 -18.32 -10.23 13.89
N PHE A 168 -18.65 -9.32 12.97
CA PHE A 168 -19.83 -8.45 13.08
C PHE A 168 -20.45 -8.19 11.71
N ASP A 169 -21.69 -7.72 11.72
CA ASP A 169 -22.39 -7.29 10.51
C ASP A 169 -22.02 -5.83 10.21
N PHE A 170 -21.37 -5.59 9.08
CA PHE A 170 -21.06 -4.23 8.64
C PHE A 170 -22.32 -3.53 8.11
N ILE A 171 -22.71 -2.43 8.75
CA ILE A 171 -23.87 -1.61 8.38
C ILE A 171 -23.41 -0.16 8.25
N SER A 172 -23.19 0.29 7.00
CA SER A 172 -22.66 1.61 6.68
C SER A 172 -23.55 2.75 7.18
N GLU A 173 -24.87 2.58 7.12
CA GLU A 173 -25.86 3.62 7.44
C GLU A 173 -25.88 3.97 8.93
N THR A 174 -25.47 3.03 9.79
CA THR A 174 -25.40 3.23 11.24
C THR A 174 -23.99 3.53 11.74
N SER A 175 -23.02 3.58 10.83
CA SER A 175 -21.62 3.91 11.16
C SER A 175 -21.48 5.36 11.61
N SER A 176 -20.45 5.62 12.42
CA SER A 176 -20.02 6.98 12.76
C SER A 176 -19.59 7.82 11.55
N ALA A 177 -19.34 7.20 10.39
CA ALA A 177 -19.15 7.88 9.11
C ALA A 177 -20.09 7.37 8.03
N ALA A 178 -21.39 7.34 8.35
CA ALA A 178 -22.43 7.07 7.38
C ALA A 178 -22.34 8.00 6.15
N ASP A 179 -22.03 9.28 6.36
CA ASP A 179 -21.90 10.26 5.25
C ASP A 179 -20.75 9.90 4.30
N PHE A 180 -19.60 9.48 4.84
CA PHE A 180 -18.46 9.01 4.06
C PHE A 180 -18.84 7.79 3.23
N TYR A 181 -19.43 6.76 3.85
CA TYR A 181 -19.83 5.54 3.14
C TYR A 181 -20.90 5.80 2.09
N SER A 182 -21.88 6.66 2.40
CA SER A 182 -22.93 7.07 1.45
C SER A 182 -22.34 7.71 0.20
N LYS A 183 -21.39 8.64 0.37
CA LYS A 183 -20.65 9.26 -0.73
C LYS A 183 -19.90 8.21 -1.54
N VAL A 184 -19.08 7.40 -0.89
CA VAL A 184 -18.25 6.37 -1.54
C VAL A 184 -19.11 5.39 -2.36
N PHE A 185 -20.17 4.84 -1.78
CA PHE A 185 -21.00 3.84 -2.46
C PHE A 185 -21.80 4.44 -3.61
N SER A 186 -22.17 5.73 -3.54
CA SER A 186 -22.79 6.41 -4.67
C SER A 186 -21.88 6.59 -5.89
N GLU A 187 -20.56 6.45 -5.71
CA GLU A 187 -19.56 6.61 -6.78
C GLU A 187 -18.98 5.26 -7.28
N ILE A 188 -19.21 4.16 -6.54
CA ILE A 188 -18.74 2.81 -6.89
C ILE A 188 -19.84 1.98 -7.60
N ASP A 189 -21.13 2.24 -7.32
CA ASP A 189 -22.28 1.59 -7.96
C ASP A 189 -22.54 2.07 -9.40
#